data_AF-A0AAU8JIS9-F1
#
_entry.id   AF-A0AAU8JIS9-F1
#
_cell.length_a   1.000
_cell.length_b   1.000
_cell.length_c   1.000
_cell.angle_alpha   90.00
_cell.angle_beta   90.00
_cell.angle_gamma   90.00
#
_symmetry.space_group_name_H-M   'P 1'
#
loop_
_entity.id
_entity.type
_entity.pdbx_description
1 polymer ?
#
loop_
_entity_poly.entity_id
_entity_poly.type
_entity_poly.pdbx_seq_one_letter_code
_entity_poly.pdbx_strand_id
1 'polypeptide(L)' 'MSNFQEMTVAQLKQFLSDHRSNDEMFSDALGELLRRNPDRPIYSADMPPEEIGQVIREKIEQIRNKEQYS' A
#
# COMPACT_ATOMS: atom_id res chain seq x y z
N MET A 1 -1.99 8.06 -20.86
CA MET A 1 -2.12 8.61 -19.49
C MET A 1 -3.46 8.14 -18.95
N SER A 2 -3.44 7.16 -18.05
CA SER A 2 -4.66 6.71 -17.36
C SER A 2 -5.05 7.75 -16.31
N ASN A 3 -6.34 8.11 -16.22
CA ASN A 3 -6.78 9.11 -15.26
C ASN A 3 -7.01 8.48 -13.88
N PHE A 4 -5.92 8.23 -13.14
CA PHE A 4 -5.98 7.57 -11.84
C PHE A 4 -6.82 8.34 -10.81
N GLN A 5 -6.95 9.67 -10.98
CA GLN A 5 -7.73 10.55 -10.10
C GLN A 5 -9.22 10.23 -10.09
N GLU A 6 -9.75 9.68 -11.17
CA GLU A 6 -11.19 9.36 -11.31
C GLU A 6 -11.51 7.90 -10.90
N MET A 7 -10.50 7.05 -10.75
CA MET A 7 -10.67 5.67 -10.33
C MET A 7 -11.02 5.59 -8.84
N THR A 8 -11.88 4.67 -8.43
CA THR A 8 -12.09 4.32 -7.02
C THR A 8 -10.88 3.57 -6.45
N VAL A 9 -10.80 3.46 -5.11
CA VAL A 9 -9.74 2.68 -4.43
C VAL A 9 -9.74 1.21 -4.89
N ALA A 10 -10.92 0.61 -5.12
CA ALA A 10 -11.03 -0.76 -5.61
C ALA A 10 -10.48 -0.88 -7.04
N GLN A 11 -10.82 0.08 -7.91
CA GLN A 11 -10.31 0.11 -9.28
C GLN A 11 -8.79 0.32 -9.34
N LEU A 12 -8.23 1.18 -8.48
CA LEU A 12 -6.77 1.35 -8.37
C LEU A 12 -6.08 0.06 -7.92
N LYS A 13 -6.64 -0.67 -6.94
CA LYS A 13 -6.10 -1.97 -6.50
C LYS A 13 -6.17 -3.04 -7.58
N GLN A 14 -7.26 -3.07 -8.34
CA GLN A 14 -7.39 -3.96 -9.49
C GLN A 14 -6.36 -3.62 -10.57
N PHE A 15 -6.23 -2.33 -10.91
CA PHE A 15 -5.27 -1.83 -11.88
C PHE A 15 -3.82 -2.21 -11.50
N LEU A 16 -3.46 -2.06 -10.22
CA LEU A 16 -2.15 -2.46 -9.69
C LEU A 16 -1.90 -3.97 -9.82
N SER A 17 -2.93 -4.79 -9.64
CA SER A 17 -2.82 -6.25 -9.81
C SER A 17 -2.59 -6.62 -11.27
N ASP A 18 -3.31 -5.95 -12.18
CA ASP A 18 -3.26 -6.22 -13.62
C ASP A 18 -1.97 -5.70 -14.29
N HIS A 19 -1.34 -4.67 -13.72
CA HIS A 19 -0.15 -4.01 -14.29
C HIS A 19 1.12 -4.17 -13.45
N ARG A 20 1.21 -5.27 -12.67
CA ARG A 20 2.35 -5.56 -11.77
C ARG A 20 3.73 -5.57 -12.45
N SER A 21 3.79 -5.86 -13.75
CA SER A 21 5.03 -5.94 -14.53
C SER A 21 5.36 -4.64 -15.28
N ASN A 22 4.52 -3.62 -15.19
CA ASN A 22 4.77 -2.31 -15.80
C ASN A 22 5.11 -1.30 -14.70
N ASP A 23 6.40 -1.13 -14.44
CA ASP A 23 6.92 -0.30 -13.35
C ASP A 23 6.40 1.14 -13.38
N GLU A 24 6.27 1.74 -14.56
CA GLU A 24 5.78 3.12 -14.72
C GLU A 24 4.30 3.21 -14.32
N MET A 25 3.44 2.37 -14.94
CA MET A 25 2.00 2.38 -14.64
C MET A 25 1.70 1.94 -13.21
N PHE A 26 2.49 1.01 -12.67
CA PHE A 26 2.37 0.54 -11.31
C PHE A 26 2.73 1.64 -10.31
N SER A 27 3.86 2.32 -10.52
CA SER A 27 4.32 3.39 -9.63
C SER A 27 3.35 4.56 -9.59
N ASP A 28 2.80 4.96 -10.75
CA ASP A 28 1.82 6.06 -10.83
C ASP A 28 0.51 5.72 -10.13
N ALA A 29 -0.06 4.54 -10.40
CA ALA A 29 -1.30 4.09 -9.77
C ALA A 29 -1.12 3.89 -8.25
N LEU A 30 0.05 3.40 -7.82
CA LEU A 30 0.39 3.23 -6.42
C LEU A 30 0.53 4.59 -5.75
N GLY A 31 1.19 5.55 -6.40
CA GLY A 31 1.33 6.93 -5.92
C GLY A 31 -0.04 7.58 -5.65
N GLU A 32 -1.00 7.42 -6.55
CA GLU A 32 -2.35 7.95 -6.36
C GLU A 32 -3.11 7.25 -5.22
N LEU A 33 -3.00 5.91 -5.12
CA LEU A 33 -3.59 5.15 -4.02
C LEU A 33 -3.05 5.61 -2.66
N LEU A 34 -1.75 5.85 -2.61
CA LEU A 34 -1.02 6.28 -1.42
C LEU A 34 -1.33 7.74 -1.03
N ARG A 35 -1.54 8.63 -2.01
CA ARG A 35 -1.96 10.03 -1.77
C ARG A 35 -3.33 10.13 -1.10
N ARG A 36 -4.22 9.18 -1.38
CA ARG A 36 -5.59 9.12 -0.84
C ARG A 36 -5.70 8.53 0.55
N ASN A 37 -4.61 7.97 1.08
CA ASN A 37 -4.54 7.47 2.44
C ASN A 37 -3.58 8.34 3.27
N PRO A 38 -4.01 9.55 3.68
CA PRO A 38 -3.15 10.51 4.35
C PRO A 38 -2.70 10.03 5.74
N ASP A 39 -3.46 9.15 6.39
CA ASP A 39 -3.18 8.64 7.74
C ASP A 39 -2.20 7.44 7.74
N ARG A 40 -1.56 7.14 6.61
CA ARG A 40 -0.61 6.03 6.55
C ARG A 40 0.68 6.39 7.28
N PRO A 41 1.19 5.52 8.18
CA PRO A 41 2.51 5.72 8.76
C PRO A 41 3.57 5.70 7.64
N ILE A 42 4.42 6.73 7.63
CA ILE A 42 5.58 6.83 6.74
C ILE A 42 6.79 6.35 7.53
N TYR A 43 7.41 5.26 7.09
CA TYR A 43 8.61 4.72 7.70
C TYR A 43 9.86 5.29 7.02
N SER A 44 10.90 5.60 7.80
CA SER A 44 12.16 6.10 7.28
C SER A 44 12.85 5.05 6.40
N ALA A 45 13.49 5.48 5.32
CA ALA A 45 14.31 4.61 4.47
C ALA A 45 15.57 4.10 5.20
N ASP A 46 16.07 4.89 6.16
CA ASP A 46 17.27 4.58 6.96
C ASP A 46 16.94 3.79 8.23
N MET A 47 15.72 3.25 8.35
CA MET A 47 15.30 2.50 9.53
C MET A 47 16.17 1.23 9.71
N PRO A 48 16.66 0.94 10.92
CA PRO A 48 17.49 -0.23 11.14
C PRO A 48 16.69 -1.54 10.93
N PRO A 49 17.35 -2.62 10.49
CA PRO A 49 16.69 -3.90 10.21
C PRO A 49 15.84 -4.45 11.36
N GLU A 50 16.28 -4.23 12.60
CA GLU A 50 15.59 -4.68 13.81
C GLU A 50 14.23 -4.00 13.98
N GLU A 51 14.15 -2.69 13.72
CA GLU A 51 12.91 -1.89 13.77
C GLU A 51 11.97 -2.26 12.62
N ILE A 52 12.52 -2.48 11.41
CA ILE A 52 11.74 -3.00 10.28
C ILE A 52 11.05 -4.32 10.66
N GLY A 53 11.79 -5.21 11.33
CA GLY A 53 11.26 -6.49 11.80
C GLY A 53 10.14 -6.33 12.85
N GLN A 54 10.21 -5.32 13.71
CA GLN A 54 9.13 -5.01 14.66
C GLN A 54 7.87 -4.52 13.94
N VAL A 55 8.02 -3.57 13.01
CA VAL A 55 6.90 -3.04 12.21
C VAL A 55 6.16 -4.15 11.47
N ILE A 56 6.89 -5.08 10.84
CA ILE A 56 6.29 -6.20 10.12
C ILE A 56 5.50 -7.11 11.08
N ARG A 57 6.07 -7.45 12.25
CA ARG A 57 5.40 -8.28 13.25
C ARG A 57 4.11 -7.64 13.74
N GLU A 58 4.15 -6.36 14.11
CA GLU A 58 2.97 -5.62 14.52
C GLU A 58 1.88 -5.61 13.45
N LYS A 59 2.27 -5.50 12.18
CA LYS A 59 1.32 -5.51 11.07
C LYS A 59 0.64 -6.87 10.88
N ILE A 60 1.39 -7.97 11.02
CA ILE A 60 0.86 -9.33 10.98
C ILE A 60 -0.18 -9.53 12.08
N GLU A 61 0.14 -9.12 13.31
CA GLU A 61 -0.78 -9.22 14.44
C GLU A 61 -2.05 -8.37 14.25
N GLN A 62 -1.92 -7.16 13.70
CA GLN A 62 -3.08 -6.33 13.35
C GLN A 62 -4.01 -7.00 12.32
N ILE A 63 -3.45 -7.67 11.31
CA ILE A 63 -4.23 -8.38 10.29
C ILE A 63 -4.94 -9.58 10.93
N ARG A 64 -4.19 -10.39 11.69
CA ARG A 64 -4.73 -11.56 12.39
C ARG A 64 -5.89 -11.18 13.32
N ASN A 65 -5.74 -10.09 14.08
CA ASN A 65 -6.79 -9.62 14.97
C ASN A 65 -8.03 -9.11 14.22
N LYS A 66 -7.87 -8.47 13.05
CA LYS A 66 -9.03 -8.06 12.22
C LYS A 66 -9.82 -9.24 11.69
N GLU A 67 -9.17 -10.35 11.35
CA GLU A 67 -9.82 -11.57 10.87
C GLU A 67 -10.57 -12.33 11.98
N GLN A 68 -10.21 -12.13 13.24
CA GLN A 68 -10.90 -12.75 14.38
C GLN A 68 -12.22 -12.03 14.75
N TYR A 69 -12.43 -10.81 14.27
CA TYR A 69 -13.60 -9.97 14.60
C TYR A 69 -14.39 -9.48 13.37
N SER A 70 -14.12 -10.03 12.18
CA SER A 70 -14.86 -9.76 10.93
C SER A 70 -15.68 -10.98 10.51
#